data_AF-A0A246FT60-F1
#
_entry.id   AF-A0A246FT60-F1
#
_cell.length_a   1.000
_cell.length_b   1.000
_cell.length_c   1.000
_cell.angle_alpha   90.00
_cell.angle_beta   90.00
_cell.angle_gamma   90.00
#
_symmetry.space_group_name_H-M   'P 1'
#
loop_
_entity.id
_entity.type
_entity.pdbx_description
1 polymer ?
#
loop_
_entity_poly.entity_id
_entity_poly.type
_entity_poly.pdbx_seq_one_letter_code
_entity_poly.pdbx_strand_id
1 'polypeptide(L)'
;MNTSPLVEIAPPDYPVQVDLIYASADNLAGTVIYRNARCLLHTEAAACLRKASLLARQAGMTLLIYDAYRPAYAQQLLWQALPNPDYVRDPRLGSHHTRGVAVDLTLIDEHGMPLDMGTAFDAMEPKSHQFYPDLPPQVQRNRLLLLGIMLGAGFKAIATEWWHYELPDAELFPLIEESH
;
A
#
# COMPACT_ATOMS: atom_id res chain seq x y z
N MET A 1 24.05 17.52 2.25
CA MET A 1 22.77 17.60 1.51
C MET A 1 22.01 16.35 1.89
N ASN A 2 20.91 16.49 2.63
CA ASN A 2 20.12 15.32 3.04
C ASN A 2 19.30 14.91 1.81
N THR A 3 19.82 13.96 1.03
CA THR A 3 19.06 13.36 -0.07
C THR A 3 17.93 12.56 0.57
N SER A 4 16.67 12.94 0.32
CA SER A 4 15.50 12.18 0.79
C SER A 4 15.70 10.70 0.47
N PRO A 5 15.43 9.77 1.41
CA PRO A 5 15.57 8.33 1.16
C PRO A 5 14.44 7.80 0.27
N LEU A 6 13.53 8.67 -0.16
CA LEU A 6 12.42 8.36 -1.04
C LEU A 6 12.82 8.42 -2.51
N VAL A 7 12.33 7.45 -3.27
CA VAL A 7 12.39 7.44 -4.73
C VAL A 7 10.99 7.36 -5.30
N GLU A 8 10.81 7.95 -6.48
CA GLU A 8 9.54 7.93 -7.18
C GLU A 8 9.34 6.59 -7.90
N ILE A 9 8.15 6.04 -7.73
CA ILE A 9 7.71 4.80 -8.36
C ILE A 9 6.92 5.18 -9.60
N ALA A 10 7.57 5.07 -10.76
CA ALA A 10 6.97 5.37 -12.05
C ALA A 10 7.52 4.45 -13.17
N PRO A 11 6.79 4.29 -14.28
CA PRO A 11 7.33 3.67 -15.49
C PRO A 11 8.50 4.50 -16.08
N PRO A 12 9.49 3.87 -16.75
CA PRO A 12 9.59 2.44 -17.05
C PRO A 12 10.29 1.61 -15.96
N ASP A 13 10.88 2.26 -14.95
CA ASP A 13 11.71 1.59 -13.94
C ASP A 13 10.91 0.61 -13.07
N TYR A 14 9.62 0.92 -12.88
CA TYR A 14 8.64 0.11 -12.18
C TYR A 14 7.45 -0.20 -13.10
N PRO A 15 7.27 -1.46 -13.55
CA PRO A 15 6.16 -1.87 -14.40
C PRO A 15 4.85 -2.04 -13.60
N VAL A 16 4.42 -0.98 -12.91
CA VAL A 16 3.23 -0.90 -12.05
C VAL A 16 2.21 0.12 -12.61
N GLN A 17 0.98 0.05 -12.12
CA GLN A 17 0.00 1.15 -12.20
C GLN A 17 -0.14 1.82 -10.84
N VAL A 18 -0.49 3.10 -10.85
CA VAL A 18 -0.62 3.93 -9.65
C VAL A 18 -1.98 4.62 -9.69
N ASP A 19 -2.76 4.42 -8.63
CA ASP A 19 -4.05 5.05 -8.40
C ASP A 19 -4.14 5.45 -6.92
N LEU A 20 -3.40 6.51 -6.56
CA LEU A 20 -3.31 6.95 -5.17
C LEU A 20 -4.67 7.44 -4.67
N ILE A 21 -5.39 6.58 -3.94
CA ILE A 21 -6.81 6.76 -3.58
C ILE A 21 -7.05 8.07 -2.82
N TYR A 22 -6.11 8.42 -1.94
CA TYR A 22 -6.15 9.66 -1.14
C TYR A 22 -5.87 10.94 -1.94
N ALA A 23 -5.55 10.85 -3.24
CA ALA A 23 -5.49 11.98 -4.17
C ALA A 23 -6.85 12.32 -4.80
N SER A 24 -7.87 11.49 -4.61
CA SER A 24 -9.25 11.76 -5.01
C SER A 24 -10.14 12.02 -3.78
N ALA A 25 -11.39 12.42 -3.97
CA ALA A 25 -12.37 12.49 -2.88
C ALA A 25 -13.09 11.15 -2.62
N ASP A 26 -12.86 10.14 -3.46
CA ASP A 26 -13.42 8.80 -3.32
C ASP A 26 -12.54 7.95 -2.40
N ASN A 27 -12.52 8.33 -1.12
CA ASN A 27 -11.77 7.66 -0.07
C ASN A 27 -12.53 7.77 1.26
N LEU A 28 -12.02 7.13 2.32
CA LEU A 28 -12.67 7.11 3.63
C LEU A 28 -12.96 8.50 4.24
N ALA A 29 -12.21 9.54 3.87
CA ALA A 29 -12.38 10.89 4.36
C ALA A 29 -13.36 11.74 3.53
N GLY A 30 -13.79 11.27 2.35
CA GLY A 30 -14.70 12.02 1.47
C GLY A 30 -14.13 13.34 0.93
N THR A 31 -12.81 13.55 1.04
CA THR A 31 -12.10 14.74 0.58
C THR A 31 -10.74 14.36 0.02
N VAL A 32 -10.19 15.18 -0.87
CA VAL A 32 -8.81 15.03 -1.34
C VAL A 32 -7.87 15.29 -0.16
N ILE A 33 -6.97 14.33 0.12
CA ILE A 33 -5.99 14.42 1.20
C ILE A 33 -4.63 14.80 0.63
N TYR A 34 -4.16 14.11 -0.41
CA TYR A 34 -2.86 14.36 -1.01
C TYR A 34 -2.83 15.67 -1.79
N ARG A 35 -2.01 16.61 -1.30
CA ARG A 35 -1.73 17.89 -1.98
C ARG A 35 -0.92 17.69 -3.26
N ASN A 36 -0.02 16.70 -3.26
CA ASN A 36 0.78 16.29 -4.41
C ASN A 36 0.81 14.76 -4.46
N ALA A 37 0.20 14.20 -5.51
CA ALA A 37 0.02 12.77 -5.68
C ALA A 37 1.25 12.16 -6.37
N ARG A 38 2.32 11.95 -5.59
CA ARG A 38 3.52 11.23 -6.04
C ARG A 38 3.62 9.90 -5.31
N CYS A 39 3.73 8.81 -6.05
CA CYS A 39 3.95 7.49 -5.46
C CYS A 39 5.43 7.40 -5.09
N LEU A 40 5.74 7.62 -3.81
CA LEU A 40 7.10 7.57 -3.29
C LEU A 40 7.27 6.38 -2.36
N LEU A 41 8.45 5.76 -2.36
CA LEU A 41 8.83 4.73 -1.40
C LEU A 41 10.28 4.92 -0.97
N HIS A 42 10.60 4.46 0.23
CA HIS A 42 11.98 4.31 0.69
C HIS A 42 12.75 3.44 -0.30
N THR A 43 14.01 3.77 -0.60
CA THR A 43 14.86 3.05 -1.57
C THR A 43 14.84 1.52 -1.40
N GLU A 44 14.88 1.02 -0.16
CA GLU A 44 14.78 -0.42 0.13
C GLU A 44 13.41 -1.01 -0.25
N ALA A 45 12.32 -0.32 0.09
CA ALA A 45 10.97 -0.76 -0.26
C ALA A 45 10.74 -0.69 -1.77
N ALA A 46 11.30 0.32 -2.44
CA ALA A 46 11.28 0.43 -3.89
C ALA A 46 12.01 -0.75 -4.56
N ALA A 47 13.18 -1.16 -4.05
CA ALA A 47 13.89 -2.34 -4.58
C ALA A 47 13.05 -3.62 -4.47
N CYS A 48 12.37 -3.82 -3.33
CA CYS A 48 11.41 -4.91 -3.15
C CYS A 48 10.21 -4.78 -4.10
N LEU A 49 9.62 -3.60 -4.24
CA LEU A 49 8.49 -3.36 -5.14
C LEU A 49 8.85 -3.63 -6.60
N ARG A 50 10.08 -3.27 -7.03
CA ARG A 50 10.57 -3.60 -8.36
C ARG A 50 10.59 -5.12 -8.56
N LYS A 51 11.09 -5.88 -7.59
CA LYS A 51 11.06 -7.35 -7.64
C LYS A 51 9.62 -7.89 -7.67
N ALA A 52 8.72 -7.37 -6.83
CA ALA A 52 7.31 -7.74 -6.79
C ALA A 52 6.63 -7.50 -8.15
N SER A 53 6.89 -6.35 -8.77
CA SER A 53 6.31 -6.00 -10.07
C SER A 53 6.76 -6.96 -11.18
N LEU A 54 8.02 -7.41 -11.16
CA LEU A 54 8.52 -8.38 -12.11
C LEU A 54 7.90 -9.77 -11.89
N LEU A 55 7.74 -10.18 -10.64
CA LEU A 55 7.03 -11.42 -10.28
C LEU A 55 5.56 -11.38 -10.71
N ALA A 56 4.87 -10.25 -10.50
CA ALA A 56 3.50 -10.06 -10.95
C ALA A 56 3.40 -10.20 -12.48
N ARG A 57 4.32 -9.59 -13.23
CA ARG A 57 4.38 -9.70 -14.70
C ARG A 57 4.60 -11.14 -15.16
N GLN A 58 5.47 -11.90 -14.48
CA GLN A 58 5.66 -13.32 -14.76
C GLN A 58 4.40 -14.16 -14.50
N ALA A 59 3.55 -13.72 -13.58
CA ALA A 59 2.24 -14.32 -13.31
C ALA A 59 1.12 -13.81 -14.24
N GLY A 60 1.43 -13.00 -15.25
CA GLY A 60 0.45 -12.40 -16.16
C GLY A 60 -0.36 -11.25 -15.55
N MET A 61 0.09 -10.69 -14.43
CA MET A 61 -0.58 -9.63 -13.68
C MET A 61 0.24 -8.33 -13.68
N THR A 62 -0.38 -7.23 -13.28
CA THR A 62 0.30 -5.96 -12.97
C THR A 62 -0.08 -5.52 -11.56
N LEU A 63 0.84 -4.89 -10.81
CA LEU A 63 0.50 -4.29 -9.51
C LEU A 63 -0.19 -2.95 -9.71
N LEU A 64 -1.26 -2.70 -8.96
CA LEU A 64 -1.94 -1.41 -8.87
C LEU A 64 -1.81 -0.87 -7.44
N ILE A 65 -1.12 0.25 -7.28
CA ILE A 65 -0.80 0.86 -5.99
C ILE A 65 -1.88 1.87 -5.60
N TYR A 66 -2.46 1.68 -4.42
CA TYR A 66 -3.48 2.54 -3.82
C TYR A 66 -2.91 3.53 -2.81
N ASP A 67 -1.88 3.12 -2.06
CA ASP A 67 -1.14 4.02 -1.19
C ASP A 67 0.33 3.60 -1.06
N ALA A 68 1.20 4.56 -0.75
CA ALA A 68 2.64 4.36 -0.57
C ALA A 68 3.15 5.28 0.55
N TYR A 69 4.23 6.02 0.35
CA TYR A 69 4.65 7.03 1.32
C TYR A 69 3.52 8.04 1.58
N ARG A 70 3.16 8.16 2.85
CA ARG A 70 2.13 9.06 3.34
C ARG A 70 2.78 10.15 4.18
N PRO A 71 2.76 11.43 3.78
CA PRO A 71 3.30 12.50 4.60
C PRO A 71 2.57 12.63 5.96
N ALA A 72 3.25 13.17 6.97
CA ALA A 72 2.68 13.32 8.32
C ALA A 72 1.34 14.08 8.35
N TYR A 73 1.18 15.13 7.53
CA TYR A 73 -0.08 15.87 7.45
C TYR A 73 -1.23 14.98 6.95
N ALA A 74 -0.96 14.07 6.00
CA ALA A 74 -1.98 13.19 5.45
C ALA A 74 -2.38 12.12 6.47
N GLN A 75 -1.42 11.58 7.23
CA GLN A 75 -1.72 10.71 8.38
C GLN A 75 -2.62 11.42 9.40
N GLN A 76 -2.36 12.70 9.67
CA GLN A 76 -3.19 13.49 10.58
C GLN A 76 -4.62 13.71 10.04
N LEU A 77 -4.78 13.96 8.75
CA LEU A 77 -6.10 14.14 8.13
C LEU A 77 -6.90 12.83 8.10
N LEU A 78 -6.25 11.69 7.81
CA LEU A 78 -6.90 10.37 7.91
C LEU A 78 -7.35 10.07 9.33
N TRP A 79 -6.51 10.35 10.33
CA TRP A 79 -6.87 10.19 11.73
C TRP A 79 -8.04 11.07 12.14
N GLN A 80 -8.16 12.29 11.60
CA GLN A 80 -9.32 13.15 11.84
C GLN A 80 -10.60 12.60 11.22
N ALA A 81 -10.49 11.97 10.04
CA ALA A 81 -11.64 11.35 9.37
C ALA A 81 -12.09 10.06 10.07
N LEU A 82 -11.16 9.25 10.56
CA LEU A 82 -11.42 8.00 11.28
C LEU A 82 -10.47 7.86 12.49
N PRO A 83 -10.80 8.44 13.67
CA PRO A 83 -9.97 8.38 14.87
C PRO A 83 -10.13 7.02 15.59
N ASN A 84 -9.85 5.93 14.89
CA ASN A 84 -9.89 4.57 15.41
C ASN A 84 -8.50 3.92 15.31
N PRO A 85 -7.81 3.67 16.44
CA PRO A 85 -6.46 3.11 16.43
C PRO A 85 -6.38 1.66 15.92
N ASP A 86 -7.51 0.97 15.81
CA ASP A 86 -7.58 -0.36 15.20
C ASP A 86 -7.35 -0.32 13.68
N TYR A 87 -7.54 0.85 13.05
CA TYR A 87 -7.51 1.02 11.59
C TYR A 87 -6.58 2.13 11.11
N VAL A 88 -6.52 3.25 11.83
CA VAL A 88 -5.64 4.38 11.51
C VAL A 88 -4.69 4.59 12.66
N ARG A 89 -3.39 4.48 12.42
CA ARG A 89 -2.40 4.63 13.50
C ARG A 89 -2.38 6.07 14.05
N ASP A 90 -2.23 6.20 15.37
CA ASP A 90 -2.08 7.50 16.03
C ASP A 90 -0.92 8.29 15.37
N PRO A 91 -1.18 9.49 14.80
CA PRO A 91 -0.17 10.28 14.11
C PRO A 91 1.08 10.58 14.94
N ARG A 92 0.99 10.60 16.27
CA ARG A 92 2.13 10.84 17.18
C ARG A 92 3.18 9.73 17.14
N LEU A 93 2.79 8.52 16.74
CA LEU A 93 3.68 7.38 16.58
C LEU A 93 4.24 7.28 15.14
N GLY A 94 3.64 8.03 14.21
CA GLY A 94 3.76 7.81 12.77
C GLY A 94 3.18 6.46 12.33
N SER A 95 3.22 6.19 11.03
CA SER A 95 2.87 4.90 10.43
C SER A 95 4.00 4.38 9.56
N HIS A 96 3.94 3.11 9.15
CA HIS A 96 4.91 2.54 8.22
C HIS A 96 4.86 3.22 6.84
N HIS A 97 3.70 3.79 6.47
CA HIS A 97 3.58 4.69 5.33
C HIS A 97 4.34 6.00 5.53
N THR A 98 4.29 6.62 6.72
CA THR A 98 5.10 7.83 7.01
C THR A 98 6.62 7.57 7.07
N ARG A 99 7.02 6.29 7.16
CA ARG A 99 8.41 5.84 7.04
C ARG A 99 8.80 5.49 5.59
N GLY A 100 7.84 5.50 4.67
CA GLY A 100 8.04 5.14 3.26
C GLY A 100 8.30 3.66 3.01
N VAL A 101 8.05 2.79 4.00
CA VAL A 101 8.38 1.35 3.93
C VAL A 101 7.15 0.44 3.86
N ALA A 102 5.95 1.03 3.71
CA ALA A 102 4.70 0.33 3.46
C ALA A 102 4.09 0.74 2.12
N VAL A 103 3.30 -0.17 1.56
CA VAL A 103 2.57 0.01 0.30
C VAL A 103 1.25 -0.75 0.37
N ASP A 104 0.18 -0.09 -0.08
CA ASP A 104 -1.14 -0.67 -0.22
C ASP A 104 -1.42 -0.90 -1.70
N LEU A 105 -1.74 -2.14 -2.09
CA LEU A 105 -1.88 -2.47 -3.50
C LEU A 105 -2.76 -3.70 -3.77
N THR A 106 -3.13 -3.86 -5.03
CA THR A 106 -3.79 -5.05 -5.56
C THR A 106 -3.12 -5.52 -6.86
N LEU A 107 -3.67 -6.58 -7.46
CA LEU A 107 -3.33 -7.06 -8.80
C LEU A 107 -4.41 -6.64 -9.79
N ILE A 108 -3.98 -6.28 -11.00
CA ILE A 108 -4.85 -6.14 -12.17
C ILE A 108 -4.52 -7.23 -13.19
N ASP A 109 -5.54 -7.70 -13.89
CA ASP A 109 -5.43 -8.72 -14.93
C ASP A 109 -4.98 -8.14 -16.29
N GLU A 110 -4.94 -9.00 -17.31
CA GLU A 110 -4.60 -8.64 -18.68
C GLU A 110 -5.59 -7.67 -19.36
N HIS A 111 -6.80 -7.54 -18.81
CA HIS A 111 -7.80 -6.58 -19.27
C HIS A 111 -7.71 -5.24 -18.52
N GLY A 112 -6.77 -5.11 -17.57
CA GLY A 112 -6.60 -3.93 -16.73
C GLY A 112 -7.61 -3.84 -15.59
N MET A 113 -8.31 -4.94 -15.27
CA MET A 113 -9.31 -4.97 -14.22
C MET A 113 -8.67 -5.42 -12.89
N PRO A 114 -8.89 -4.69 -11.77
CA PRO A 114 -8.50 -5.16 -10.45
C PRO A 114 -9.15 -6.50 -10.12
N LEU A 115 -8.36 -7.41 -9.55
CA LEU A 115 -8.88 -8.68 -9.08
C LEU A 115 -9.84 -8.46 -7.90
N ASP A 116 -10.92 -9.25 -7.86
CA ASP A 116 -11.81 -9.28 -6.71
C ASP A 116 -11.09 -9.86 -5.49
N MET A 117 -10.97 -9.03 -4.46
CA MET A 117 -10.33 -9.36 -3.18
C MET A 117 -11.36 -9.54 -2.06
N GLY A 118 -12.67 -9.56 -2.36
CA GLY A 118 -13.77 -9.87 -1.45
C GLY A 118 -14.25 -8.70 -0.58
N THR A 119 -13.43 -7.67 -0.44
CA THR A 119 -13.75 -6.36 0.16
C THR A 119 -13.05 -5.27 -0.65
N ALA A 120 -13.56 -4.04 -0.55
CA ALA A 120 -12.86 -2.88 -1.12
C ALA A 120 -11.57 -2.59 -0.34
N PHE A 121 -10.65 -1.83 -0.95
CA PHE A 121 -9.58 -1.15 -0.21
C PHE A 121 -10.19 -0.26 0.89
N ASP A 122 -9.50 -0.13 2.03
CA ASP A 122 -9.97 0.59 3.23
C ASP A 122 -11.28 0.07 3.85
N ALA A 123 -11.75 -1.12 3.48
CA ALA A 123 -12.88 -1.75 4.16
C ALA A 123 -12.46 -2.24 5.55
N MET A 124 -12.72 -1.44 6.57
CA MET A 124 -12.33 -1.68 7.97
C MET A 124 -13.23 -2.71 8.66
N GLU A 125 -13.20 -3.95 8.19
CA GLU A 125 -14.04 -5.06 8.66
C GLU A 125 -13.27 -6.39 8.74
N PRO A 126 -13.70 -7.37 9.57
CA PRO A 126 -13.01 -8.66 9.70
C PRO A 126 -12.80 -9.41 8.37
N LYS A 127 -13.68 -9.19 7.38
CA LYS A 127 -13.58 -9.79 6.06
C LYS A 127 -12.36 -9.30 5.26
N SER A 128 -11.77 -8.15 5.64
CA SER A 128 -10.54 -7.63 5.05
C SER A 128 -9.26 -8.31 5.57
N HIS A 129 -9.36 -9.10 6.64
CA HIS A 129 -8.21 -9.81 7.19
C HIS A 129 -7.61 -10.80 6.17
N GLN A 130 -6.28 -10.85 6.09
CA GLN A 130 -5.53 -11.59 5.05
C GLN A 130 -6.00 -13.03 4.85
N PHE A 131 -6.35 -13.73 5.93
CA PHE A 131 -6.76 -15.14 5.93
C PHE A 131 -8.20 -15.36 6.42
N TYR A 132 -9.11 -14.42 6.17
CA TYR A 132 -10.53 -14.61 6.51
C TYR A 132 -11.09 -15.85 5.77
N PRO A 133 -11.66 -16.84 6.49
CA PRO A 133 -11.95 -18.16 5.93
C PRO A 133 -13.18 -18.20 5.01
N ASP A 134 -14.16 -17.33 5.24
CA ASP A 134 -15.47 -17.37 4.57
C ASP A 134 -15.53 -16.46 3.33
N LEU A 135 -14.53 -16.60 2.44
CA LEU A 135 -14.50 -15.96 1.13
C LEU A 135 -14.71 -16.97 0.00
N PRO A 136 -15.27 -16.57 -1.14
CA PRO A 136 -15.29 -17.41 -2.33
C PRO A 136 -13.88 -17.93 -2.66
N PRO A 137 -13.71 -19.19 -3.12
CA PRO A 137 -12.39 -19.76 -3.40
C PRO A 137 -11.54 -18.94 -4.38
N GLN A 138 -12.17 -18.27 -5.35
CA GLN A 138 -11.49 -17.36 -6.27
C GLN A 138 -10.84 -16.17 -5.56
N VAL A 139 -11.56 -15.56 -4.60
CA VAL A 139 -11.04 -14.44 -3.80
C VAL A 139 -9.86 -14.90 -2.94
N GLN A 140 -9.97 -16.07 -2.30
CA GLN A 140 -8.88 -16.64 -1.52
C GLN A 140 -7.63 -16.87 -2.39
N ARG A 141 -7.82 -17.39 -3.61
CA ARG A 141 -6.74 -17.57 -4.59
C ARG A 141 -6.10 -16.23 -4.97
N ASN A 142 -6.90 -15.18 -5.21
CA ASN A 142 -6.40 -13.86 -5.57
C ASN A 142 -5.55 -13.25 -4.44
N ARG A 143 -6.04 -13.31 -3.20
CA ARG A 143 -5.29 -12.87 -2.01
C ARG A 143 -4.00 -13.65 -1.80
N LEU A 144 -4.02 -14.98 -1.99
CA LEU A 144 -2.83 -15.82 -1.88
C LEU A 144 -1.81 -15.56 -3.00
N LEU A 145 -2.28 -15.24 -4.21
CA LEU A 145 -1.41 -14.86 -5.32
C LEU A 145 -0.68 -13.54 -5.00
N LEU A 146 -1.43 -12.53 -4.58
CA LEU A 146 -0.85 -11.26 -4.16
C LEU A 146 0.14 -11.44 -3.00
N LEU A 147 -0.28 -12.16 -1.96
CA LEU A 147 0.57 -12.49 -0.81
C LEU A 147 1.87 -13.16 -1.25
N GLY A 148 1.79 -14.20 -2.10
CA GLY A 148 2.96 -14.93 -2.59
C GLY A 148 3.93 -14.05 -3.37
N ILE A 149 3.42 -13.15 -4.21
CA ILE A 149 4.24 -12.17 -4.96
C ILE A 149 4.97 -11.23 -4.00
N MET A 150 4.25 -10.65 -3.04
CA MET A 150 4.80 -9.65 -2.12
C MET A 150 5.79 -10.26 -1.13
N LEU A 151 5.49 -11.42 -0.55
CA LEU A 151 6.41 -12.15 0.32
C LEU A 151 7.65 -12.62 -0.45
N GLY A 152 7.47 -13.14 -1.67
CA GLY A 152 8.58 -13.53 -2.56
C GLY A 152 9.49 -12.36 -2.92
N ALA A 153 8.97 -11.13 -2.88
CA ALA A 153 9.72 -9.90 -3.12
C ALA A 153 10.44 -9.34 -1.88
N GLY A 154 10.14 -9.85 -0.68
CA GLY A 154 10.79 -9.44 0.58
C GLY A 154 9.92 -8.59 1.49
N PHE A 155 8.65 -8.34 1.14
CA PHE A 155 7.69 -7.70 2.04
C PHE A 155 7.14 -8.70 3.08
N LYS A 156 6.48 -8.16 4.10
CA LYS A 156 5.60 -8.87 5.04
C LYS A 156 4.18 -8.33 4.89
N ALA A 157 3.19 -9.19 5.09
CA ALA A 157 1.79 -8.79 5.23
C ALA A 157 1.43 -8.59 6.70
N ILE A 158 0.34 -7.88 6.95
CA ILE A 158 -0.30 -7.83 8.26
C ILE A 158 -1.58 -8.67 8.26
N ALA A 159 -2.05 -9.06 9.45
CA ALA A 159 -3.19 -9.98 9.55
C ALA A 159 -4.53 -9.31 9.19
N THR A 160 -4.66 -8.00 9.41
CA THR A 160 -5.92 -7.25 9.38
C THR A 160 -6.30 -6.72 8.00
N GLU A 161 -5.36 -6.64 7.07
CA GLU A 161 -5.54 -5.95 5.79
C GLU A 161 -4.91 -6.76 4.66
N TRP A 162 -5.69 -7.16 3.65
CA TRP A 162 -5.19 -7.98 2.54
C TRP A 162 -4.32 -7.19 1.54
N TRP A 163 -4.45 -5.85 1.54
CA TRP A 163 -3.80 -4.93 0.61
C TRP A 163 -2.45 -4.42 1.13
N HIS A 164 -2.23 -4.44 2.45
CA HIS A 164 -1.10 -3.78 3.11
C HIS A 164 0.12 -4.68 3.19
N TYR A 165 1.26 -4.15 2.72
CA TYR A 165 2.55 -4.81 2.76
C TYR A 165 3.64 -3.84 3.22
N GLU A 166 4.55 -4.33 4.05
CA GLU A 166 5.63 -3.52 4.64
C GLU A 166 6.96 -4.27 4.67
N LEU A 167 8.06 -3.51 4.77
CA LEU A 167 9.35 -4.13 5.00
C LEU A 167 9.41 -4.82 6.38
N PRO A 168 10.22 -5.90 6.51
CA PRO A 168 10.61 -6.41 7.81
C PRO A 168 11.14 -5.29 8.71
N ASP A 169 10.76 -5.33 9.99
CA ASP A 169 11.25 -4.41 11.01
C ASP A 169 10.97 -2.93 10.67
N ALA A 170 9.86 -2.66 9.98
CA ALA A 170 9.42 -1.34 9.52
C ALA A 170 9.50 -0.25 10.60
N GLU A 171 9.26 -0.58 11.87
CA GLU A 171 9.36 0.34 13.00
C GLU A 171 10.77 0.90 13.25
N LEU A 172 11.81 0.22 12.79
CA LEU A 172 13.20 0.65 12.95
C LEU A 172 13.59 1.76 11.96
N PHE A 173 12.80 1.95 10.90
CA PHE A 173 13.05 3.02 9.93
C PHE A 173 12.65 4.37 10.52
N PRO A 174 13.45 5.44 10.35
CA PRO A 174 13.09 6.76 10.86
C PRO A 174 11.83 7.31 10.18
N LEU A 175 11.10 8.18 10.88
CA LEU A 175 10.04 8.95 10.25
C LEU A 175 10.67 9.89 9.20
N ILE A 176 10.02 10.01 8.05
CA ILE A 176 10.48 10.91 7.00
C ILE A 176 9.73 12.22 7.15
N GLU A 177 10.48 13.28 7.45
CA GLU A 177 9.97 14.64 7.46
C GLU A 177 10.26 15.28 6.09
N GLU A 178 9.29 15.28 5.19
CA GLU A 178 9.38 16.14 4.01
C GLU A 178 8.82 17.53 4.32
N SER A 179 9.69 18.53 4.24
CA SER A 179 9.34 19.95 4.29
C SER A 179 8.72 20.37 2.96
N HIS A 180 7.41 20.28 2.84
CA HIS A 180 6.64 20.82 1.71
C HIS A 180 5.49 21.71 2.21
#